data_AF-A0AB35EV73-F1
#
_entry.id   AF-A0AB35EV73-F1
#
_cell.length_a   1.000
_cell.length_b   1.000
_cell.length_c   1.000
_cell.angle_alpha   90.00
_cell.angle_beta   90.00
_cell.angle_gamma   90.00
#
_symmetry.space_group_name_H-M   'P 1'
#
loop_
_entity.id
_entity.type
_entity.pdbx_description
1 polymer ?
#
loop_
_entity_poly.entity_id
_entity_poly.type
_entity_poly.pdbx_seq_one_letter_code
_entity_poly.pdbx_strand_id
1 'polypeptide(L)'
;MPNGKVGVIYKQEITIGAGLEDNPAFLTDKNASVNIYPSDIGLYVVTTNKRKDGLPIYNHIIITGVPLKSGEVKVSISGYTYGSMYTKTSRIDKTYSLEIK
;
A
#
# COMPACT_ATOMS: atom_id res chain seq x y z
N MET A 1 0.13 11.98 3.14
CA MET A 1 -0.79 11.74 2.00
C MET A 1 -1.67 12.97 1.84
N PRO A 2 -2.29 13.22 0.67
CA PRO A 2 -3.28 14.28 0.55
C PRO A 2 -4.48 13.98 1.46
N ASN A 3 -5.13 15.04 1.92
CA ASN A 3 -6.34 14.93 2.72
C ASN A 3 -7.53 14.51 1.85
N GLY A 4 -8.47 13.77 2.43
CA GLY A 4 -9.70 13.35 1.78
C GLY A 4 -10.94 14.07 2.33
N LYS A 5 -12.10 13.77 1.74
CA LYS A 5 -13.40 14.28 2.18
C LYS A 5 -14.41 13.16 2.39
N VAL A 6 -15.28 13.29 3.37
CA VAL A 6 -16.39 12.35 3.58
C VAL A 6 -17.31 12.33 2.36
N GLY A 7 -17.71 11.13 1.93
CA GLY A 7 -18.62 10.94 0.79
C GLY A 7 -18.02 11.21 -0.59
N VAL A 8 -16.73 11.57 -0.68
CA VAL A 8 -16.02 11.80 -1.95
C VAL A 8 -15.04 10.67 -2.19
N ILE A 9 -15.00 10.16 -3.42
CA ILE A 9 -14.04 9.11 -3.78
C ILE A 9 -12.61 9.60 -3.51
N TYR A 10 -11.90 8.85 -2.67
CA TYR A 10 -10.49 9.04 -2.40
C TYR A 10 -9.70 8.05 -3.23
N LYS A 11 -8.59 8.50 -3.82
CA LYS A 11 -7.67 7.66 -4.57
C LYS A 11 -6.24 8.18 -4.39
N GLN A 12 -5.36 7.35 -3.85
CA GLN A 12 -3.94 7.66 -3.72
C GLN A 12 -3.09 6.47 -4.11
N GLU A 13 -2.16 6.68 -5.04
CA GLU A 13 -1.22 5.66 -5.49
C GLU A 13 0.05 5.72 -4.64
N ILE A 14 0.58 4.55 -4.27
CA ILE A 14 1.80 4.41 -3.48
C ILE A 14 2.70 3.41 -4.17
N THR A 15 3.95 3.81 -4.37
CA THR A 15 5.00 2.93 -4.85
C THR A 15 5.93 2.59 -3.68
N ILE A 16 6.16 1.30 -3.47
CA ILE A 16 6.92 0.76 -2.34
C ILE A 16 8.21 0.11 -2.85
N GLY A 17 9.34 0.69 -2.43
CA GLY A 17 10.68 0.29 -2.86
C GLY A 17 11.41 1.40 -3.63
N ALA A 18 12.73 1.28 -3.75
CA ALA A 18 13.58 2.08 -4.63
C ALA A 18 14.23 1.14 -5.66
N GLY A 19 14.42 1.60 -6.90
CA GLY A 19 15.05 0.78 -7.96
C GLY A 19 14.17 -0.34 -8.51
N LEU A 20 12.86 -0.09 -8.69
CA LEU A 20 11.90 -1.08 -9.19
C LEU A 20 12.15 -1.54 -10.63
N GLU A 21 12.99 -0.83 -11.38
CA GLU A 21 13.37 -1.16 -12.76
C GLU A 21 14.06 -2.53 -12.84
N ASP A 22 14.85 -2.91 -11.82
CA ASP A 22 15.59 -4.17 -11.81
C ASP A 22 14.77 -5.36 -11.28
N ASN A 23 13.76 -5.09 -10.44
CA ASN A 23 12.83 -6.12 -9.98
C ASN A 23 11.47 -5.51 -9.59
N PRO A 24 10.47 -5.54 -10.48
CA PRO A 24 9.19 -4.91 -10.23
C PRO A 24 8.26 -5.71 -9.31
N ALA A 25 8.62 -6.94 -8.90
CA ALA A 25 7.68 -7.92 -8.32
C ALA A 25 8.21 -8.62 -7.05
N PHE A 26 8.89 -7.90 -6.17
CA PHE A 26 9.46 -8.48 -4.95
C PHE A 26 8.53 -8.46 -3.74
N LEU A 27 7.49 -7.61 -3.73
CA LEU A 27 6.45 -7.61 -2.71
C LEU A 27 5.21 -8.35 -3.21
N THR A 28 4.85 -9.37 -2.46
CA THR A 28 3.70 -10.25 -2.66
C THR A 28 2.87 -10.29 -1.39
N ASP A 29 1.72 -10.94 -1.46
CA ASP A 29 0.87 -11.25 -0.30
C ASP A 29 1.59 -12.03 0.81
N LYS A 30 2.69 -12.74 0.48
CA LYS A 30 3.46 -13.54 1.46
C LYS A 30 4.44 -12.75 2.30
N ASN A 31 4.87 -11.57 1.83
CA ASN A 31 5.95 -10.80 2.44
C ASN A 31 5.66 -9.30 2.54
N ALA A 32 4.42 -8.88 2.27
CA ALA A 32 3.96 -7.52 2.47
C ALA A 32 2.57 -7.49 3.10
N SER A 33 2.32 -6.46 3.90
CA SER A 33 1.02 -6.18 4.51
C SER A 33 0.74 -4.69 4.43
N VAL A 34 -0.51 -4.35 4.17
CA VAL A 34 -1.00 -2.96 4.17
C VAL A 34 -2.23 -2.92 5.04
N ASN A 35 -2.18 -2.10 6.08
CA ASN A 35 -3.25 -1.94 7.06
C ASN A 35 -3.76 -0.51 7.03
N ILE A 36 -5.09 -0.36 7.07
CA ILE A 36 -5.76 0.94 7.15
C ILE A 36 -6.50 0.99 8.49
N TYR A 37 -6.25 2.03 9.27
CA TYR A 37 -6.91 2.28 10.55
C TYR A 37 -7.53 3.69 10.58
N PRO A 38 -8.78 3.85 11.03
CA PRO A 38 -9.68 2.78 11.45
C PRO A 38 -10.21 1.97 10.25
N SER A 39 -10.45 0.67 10.42
CA SER A 39 -10.77 -0.25 9.32
C SER A 39 -12.16 -0.03 8.70
N ASP A 40 -13.07 0.58 9.45
CA ASP A 40 -14.42 0.95 9.06
C ASP A 40 -14.51 2.35 8.40
N ILE A 41 -13.37 2.95 8.03
CA ILE A 41 -13.34 4.25 7.35
C ILE A 41 -13.91 4.21 5.93
N GLY A 42 -14.04 3.02 5.30
CA GLY A 42 -14.53 2.87 3.93
C GLY A 42 -13.43 2.94 2.85
N LEU A 43 -12.17 2.95 3.26
CA LEU A 43 -11.00 2.85 2.38
C LEU A 43 -10.47 1.42 2.37
N TYR A 44 -9.97 0.99 1.21
CA TYR A 44 -9.37 -0.32 1.00
C TYR A 44 -8.17 -0.21 0.05
N VAL A 45 -7.41 -1.31 -0.03
CA VAL A 45 -6.18 -1.40 -0.83
C VAL A 45 -6.46 -2.22 -2.07
N VAL A 46 -6.01 -1.75 -3.24
CA VAL A 46 -5.95 -2.54 -4.46
C VAL A 46 -4.54 -2.53 -5.02
N THR A 47 -4.14 -3.62 -5.69
CA THR A 47 -2.88 -3.69 -6.43
C THR A 47 -3.13 -3.38 -7.89
N THR A 48 -2.25 -2.61 -8.52
CA THR A 48 -2.36 -2.29 -9.97
C THR A 48 -1.76 -3.38 -10.84
N ASN A 49 -0.79 -4.13 -10.30
CA ASN A 49 -0.02 -5.11 -11.03
C ASN A 49 -0.23 -6.51 -10.47
N LYS A 50 -0.15 -7.50 -11.37
CA LYS A 50 -0.18 -8.92 -11.04
C LYS A 50 1.00 -9.61 -11.71
N ARG A 51 1.53 -10.63 -11.04
CA ARG A 51 2.50 -11.56 -11.62
C ARG A 51 1.85 -12.37 -12.74
N LYS A 52 2.67 -13.04 -13.57
CA LYS A 52 2.19 -13.95 -14.62
C LYS A 52 1.31 -15.10 -14.09
N ASP A 53 1.52 -15.50 -12.85
CA ASP A 53 0.72 -16.52 -12.13
C ASP A 53 -0.57 -15.96 -11.50
N GLY A 54 -0.90 -14.68 -11.75
CA GLY A 54 -2.12 -14.03 -11.29
C GLY A 54 -2.03 -13.46 -9.87
N LEU A 55 -0.92 -13.67 -9.15
CA LEU A 55 -0.75 -13.18 -7.78
C LEU A 55 -0.53 -11.66 -7.75
N PRO A 56 -1.10 -10.95 -6.76
CA PRO A 56 -0.97 -9.51 -6.62
C PRO A 56 0.48 -9.08 -6.32
N ILE A 57 0.90 -7.97 -6.94
CA ILE A 57 2.18 -7.31 -6.65
C ILE A 57 1.90 -6.09 -5.78
N TYR A 58 2.49 -6.07 -4.59
CA TYR A 58 2.29 -5.01 -3.60
C TYR A 58 3.30 -3.87 -3.74
N ASN A 59 4.20 -3.91 -4.73
CA ASN A 59 5.10 -2.79 -5.01
C ASN A 59 4.37 -1.53 -5.48
N HIS A 60 3.19 -1.70 -6.09
CA HIS A 60 2.33 -0.60 -6.52
C HIS A 60 0.91 -0.85 -6.02
N ILE A 61 0.48 -0.02 -5.08
CA ILE A 61 -0.83 -0.11 -4.48
C ILE A 61 -1.60 1.19 -4.65
N ILE A 62 -2.91 1.09 -4.64
CA ILE A 62 -3.82 2.23 -4.58
C ILE A 62 -4.65 2.10 -3.32
N ILE A 63 -4.61 3.12 -2.48
CA ILE A 63 -5.57 3.30 -1.39
C ILE A 63 -6.77 4.02 -1.99
N THR A 64 -7.92 3.37 -1.98
CA THR A 64 -9.12 3.89 -2.65
C THR A 64 -10.39 3.55 -1.87
N GLY A 65 -11.45 4.29 -2.12
CA GLY A 65 -12.76 4.08 -1.51
C GLY A 65 -13.50 5.39 -1.24
N VAL A 66 -14.66 5.29 -0.61
CA VAL A 66 -15.44 6.46 -0.21
C VAL A 66 -15.40 6.55 1.31
N PRO A 67 -14.70 7.55 1.90
CA PRO A 67 -14.66 7.72 3.34
C PRO A 67 -16.05 7.92 3.93
N LEU A 68 -16.37 7.14 4.97
CA LEU A 68 -17.68 7.13 5.63
C LEU A 68 -17.76 8.09 6.83
N LYS A 69 -16.61 8.47 7.39
CA LYS A 69 -16.50 9.32 8.57
C LYS A 69 -15.25 10.20 8.50
N SER A 70 -15.30 11.34 9.18
CA SER A 70 -14.15 12.23 9.32
C SER A 70 -13.19 11.72 10.39
N GLY A 71 -11.94 12.18 10.34
CA GLY A 71 -10.90 11.85 11.33
C GLY A 71 -9.54 11.56 10.72
N GLU A 72 -8.58 11.21 11.59
CA GLU A 72 -7.25 10.77 11.17
C GLU A 72 -7.29 9.31 10.72
N VAL A 73 -6.73 9.05 9.54
CA VAL A 73 -6.57 7.70 9.00
C VAL A 73 -5.08 7.40 8.88
N LYS A 74 -4.69 6.23 9.38
CA LYS A 74 -3.33 5.72 9.31
C LYS A 74 -3.26 4.56 8.33
N VAL A 75 -2.32 4.64 7.40
CA VAL A 75 -2.00 3.58 6.43
C VAL A 75 -0.61 3.07 6.77
N SER A 76 -0.52 1.86 7.32
CA SER A 76 0.73 1.20 7.69
C SER A 76 1.08 0.13 6.66
N ILE A 77 2.30 0.20 6.15
CA ILE A 77 2.85 -0.67 5.12
C ILE A 77 4.07 -1.35 5.72
N SER A 78 4.03 -2.68 5.80
CA SER A 78 5.16 -3.48 6.24
C SER A 78 5.51 -4.52 5.19
N GLY A 79 6.78 -4.90 5.14
CA GLY A 79 7.23 -5.97 4.28
C GLY A 79 8.74 -6.18 4.30
N TYR A 80 9.23 -7.10 3.49
CA TYR A 80 10.66 -7.37 3.38
C TYR A 80 11.02 -7.90 1.99
N THR A 81 12.19 -7.53 1.49
CA THR A 81 12.75 -8.16 0.29
C THR A 81 13.26 -9.57 0.63
N TYR A 82 13.04 -10.54 -0.25
CA TYR A 82 13.59 -11.90 -0.12
C TYR A 82 14.01 -12.44 -1.48
N GLY A 83 15.16 -13.12 -1.55
CA GLY A 83 15.70 -13.73 -2.77
C GLY A 83 17.22 -13.66 -2.83
N SER A 84 17.84 -14.65 -3.49
CA SER A 84 19.30 -14.75 -3.63
C SER A 84 19.96 -13.60 -4.38
N MET A 85 19.17 -12.82 -5.14
CA MET A 85 19.63 -11.62 -5.83
C MET A 85 19.73 -10.39 -4.92
N TYR A 86 19.19 -10.45 -3.69
CA TYR A 86 19.29 -9.37 -2.72
C TYR A 86 20.43 -9.63 -1.75
N THR A 87 21.50 -8.86 -1.86
CA THR A 87 22.66 -8.94 -0.95
C THR A 87 22.34 -8.45 0.47
N LYS A 88 21.23 -7.72 0.65
CA LYS A 88 20.67 -7.31 1.95
C LYS A 88 19.14 -7.38 1.94
N THR A 89 18.58 -8.07 2.92
CA THR A 89 17.15 -8.02 3.25
C THR A 89 16.81 -6.59 3.69
N SER A 90 16.00 -5.89 2.91
CA SER A 90 15.54 -4.54 3.26
C SER A 90 14.13 -4.66 3.84
N ARG A 91 14.00 -4.36 5.13
CA ARG A 91 12.70 -4.27 5.80
C ARG A 91 12.02 -2.97 5.42
N ILE A 92 10.75 -3.06 5.06
CA ILE A 92 9.85 -1.94 4.84
C ILE A 92 8.97 -1.84 6.08
N ASP A 93 8.93 -0.64 6.66
CA ASP A 93 8.05 -0.28 7.76
C ASP A 93 7.75 1.21 7.62
N LYS A 94 6.62 1.54 7.02
CA LYS A 94 6.20 2.93 6.75
C LYS A 94 4.76 3.13 7.16
N THR A 95 4.49 4.21 7.87
CA THR A 95 3.13 4.64 8.19
C THR A 95 2.89 6.02 7.62
N TYR A 96 1.77 6.19 6.93
CA TYR A 96 1.29 7.46 6.39
C TYR A 96 0.02 7.86 7.13
N SER A 97 -0.10 9.15 7.46
CA SER A 97 -1.36 9.72 7.91
C SER A 97 -2.01 10.53 6.78
N LEU A 98 -3.35 10.49 6.75
CA LEU A 98 -4.18 11.46 6.06
C LEU A 98 -5.32 11.91 6.96
N GLU A 99 -5.81 13.13 6.73
CA GLU A 99 -6.98 13.67 7.40
C GLU A 99 -8.20 13.56 6.46
N ILE A 100 -9.33 13.05 6.95
CA ILE A 100 -10.61 13.08 6.27
C ILE A 100 -11.48 14.16 6.90
N LYS A 101 -11.97 15.10 6.09
CA LYS A 101 -12.84 16.21 6.51
C LYS A 101 -14.27 16.06 6.02
#